data_AF-A0A2P5DF70-F1
#
_entry.id   AF-A0A2P5DF70-F1
#
_cell.length_a   1.000
_cell.length_b   1.000
_cell.length_c   1.000
_cell.angle_alpha   90.00
_cell.angle_beta   90.00
_cell.angle_gamma   90.00
#
_symmetry.space_group_name_H-M   'P 1'
#
loop_
_entity.id
_entity.type
_entity.pdbx_description
1 polymer ?
#
loop_
_entity_poly.entity_id
_entity_poly.type
_entity_poly.pdbx_seq_one_letter_code
_entity_poly.pdbx_strand_id
1 'polypeptide(L)'
;MERVGVKKRQRKRNNKVISLSASLPDGVCGVFAGSTCVVKCSTDPISDMRESITEMIREVDACDWNDIEELVYCYIALNSSDVHDVIIDAFLSLSSFLNRL
;
A
#
# COMPACT_ATOMS: atom_id res chain seq x y z
N MET A 1 2.65 27.83 -49.69
CA MET A 1 1.76 27.94 -48.53
C MET A 1 1.29 26.53 -48.17
N GLU A 2 1.86 26.00 -47.10
CA GLU A 2 1.69 24.63 -46.62
C GLU A 2 0.32 24.46 -45.93
N ARG A 3 -0.43 23.40 -46.26
CA ARG A 3 -1.65 23.03 -45.51
C ARG A 3 -1.35 21.80 -44.67
N VAL A 4 -1.41 22.01 -43.36
CA VAL A 4 -1.13 21.06 -42.27
C VAL A 4 -2.06 19.84 -42.33
N GLY A 5 -1.47 18.65 -42.40
CA GLY A 5 -2.20 17.38 -42.28
C GLY A 5 -2.48 17.01 -40.83
N VAL A 6 -3.76 16.98 -40.44
CA VAL A 6 -4.20 16.54 -39.11
C VAL A 6 -4.08 15.02 -38.99
N LYS A 7 -3.10 14.53 -38.22
CA LYS A 7 -2.99 13.11 -37.85
C LYS A 7 -3.92 12.78 -36.69
N LYS A 8 -5.02 12.07 -36.95
CA LYS A 8 -5.90 11.53 -35.90
C LYS A 8 -5.17 10.44 -35.12
N ARG A 9 -4.82 10.72 -33.86
CA ARG A 9 -4.28 9.73 -32.91
C ARG A 9 -5.41 8.79 -32.50
N GLN A 10 -5.45 7.61 -33.08
CA GLN A 10 -6.38 6.54 -32.74
C GLN A 10 -5.97 5.99 -31.35
N ARG A 11 -6.70 6.40 -30.29
CA ARG A 11 -6.53 5.84 -28.95
C ARG A 11 -7.02 4.40 -28.96
N LYS A 12 -6.10 3.45 -29.05
CA LYS A 12 -6.35 2.02 -28.86
C LYS A 12 -6.77 1.82 -27.39
N ARG A 13 -8.08 1.65 -27.18
CA ARG A 13 -8.69 1.38 -25.86
C ARG A 13 -8.39 -0.08 -25.53
N ASN A 14 -7.27 -0.31 -24.84
CA ASN A 14 -6.95 -1.63 -24.30
C ASN A 14 -7.89 -1.89 -23.12
N ASN A 15 -8.84 -2.83 -23.28
CA ASN A 15 -9.57 -3.44 -22.16
C ASN A 15 -8.58 -4.27 -21.34
N LYS A 16 -7.74 -3.60 -20.55
CA LYS A 16 -6.94 -4.26 -19.53
C LYS A 16 -7.85 -4.38 -18.31
N VAL A 17 -8.18 -5.60 -17.90
CA VAL A 17 -8.75 -5.85 -16.58
C VAL A 17 -7.80 -5.19 -15.59
N ILE A 18 -8.26 -4.13 -14.93
CA ILE A 18 -7.44 -3.35 -14.00
C ILE A 18 -7.45 -4.15 -12.71
N SER A 19 -6.46 -5.03 -12.52
CA SER A 19 -6.18 -5.59 -11.21
C SER A 19 -5.67 -4.43 -10.36
N LEU A 20 -6.46 -4.00 -9.37
CA LEU A 20 -6.13 -2.94 -8.40
C LEU A 20 -5.27 -3.52 -7.27
N SER A 21 -4.31 -4.37 -7.62
CA SER A 21 -3.31 -4.86 -6.69
C SER A 21 -1.98 -4.17 -6.93
N ALA A 22 -1.30 -3.85 -5.84
CA ALA A 22 0.07 -3.35 -5.91
C ALA A 22 1.03 -4.53 -5.67
N SER A 23 2.07 -4.60 -6.49
CA SER A 23 3.19 -5.52 -6.26
C SER A 23 3.98 -5.04 -5.06
N LEU A 24 4.43 -5.99 -4.22
CA LEU A 24 5.31 -5.68 -3.11
C LEU A 24 6.64 -5.09 -3.64
N PRO A 25 7.30 -4.23 -2.85
CA PRO A 25 8.61 -3.69 -3.21
C PRO A 25 9.65 -4.81 -3.43
N ASP A 26 10.62 -4.57 -4.31
CA ASP A 26 11.66 -5.55 -4.70
C ASP A 26 12.56 -6.04 -3.53
N GLY A 27 12.45 -5.41 -2.35
CA GLY A 27 13.19 -5.78 -1.13
C GLY A 27 12.45 -6.71 -0.18
N VAL A 28 11.18 -7.04 -0.44
CA VAL A 28 10.38 -7.91 0.43
C VAL A 28 10.72 -9.37 0.16
N CYS A 29 11.22 -10.08 1.17
CA CYS A 29 11.59 -11.49 1.04
C CYS A 29 11.08 -12.36 2.21
N GLY A 30 10.55 -11.75 3.27
CA GLY A 30 10.05 -12.42 4.47
C GLY A 30 8.61 -12.89 4.36
N VAL A 31 7.92 -12.88 5.52
CA VAL A 31 6.55 -13.42 5.70
C VAL A 31 5.51 -12.78 4.79
N PHE A 32 5.80 -11.62 4.19
CA PHE A 32 4.90 -10.90 3.30
C PHE A 32 5.03 -11.27 1.82
N ALA A 33 6.02 -12.05 1.38
CA ALA A 33 6.33 -12.25 -0.06
C ALA A 33 5.17 -12.84 -0.91
N GLY A 34 4.16 -13.44 -0.29
CA GLY A 34 2.94 -13.95 -0.94
C GLY A 34 1.71 -13.04 -0.85
N SER A 35 1.80 -11.91 -0.15
CA SER A 35 0.67 -11.05 0.15
C SER A 35 0.26 -10.19 -1.04
N THR A 36 -1.04 -9.93 -1.18
CA THR A 36 -1.61 -9.04 -2.20
C THR A 36 -2.17 -7.79 -1.56
N CYS A 37 -1.64 -6.63 -1.91
CA CYS A 37 -2.14 -5.35 -1.39
C CYS A 37 -3.30 -4.84 -2.25
N VAL A 38 -4.40 -4.42 -1.62
CA VAL A 38 -5.58 -3.86 -2.30
C VAL A 38 -5.75 -2.39 -1.93
N VAL A 39 -6.16 -1.58 -2.90
CA VAL A 39 -6.41 -0.14 -2.66
C VAL A 39 -7.75 0.05 -1.95
N LYS A 40 -7.72 0.75 -0.81
CA LYS A 40 -8.92 1.18 -0.06
C LYS A 40 -9.10 2.70 -0.19
N CYS A 41 -10.34 3.14 -0.43
CA CYS A 41 -10.72 4.54 -0.26
C CYS A 41 -11.22 4.72 1.17
N SER A 42 -10.62 5.65 1.93
CA SER A 42 -10.91 5.82 3.35
C SER A 42 -11.51 7.20 3.64
N THR A 43 -12.47 7.24 4.58
CA THR A 43 -12.97 8.48 5.20
C THR A 43 -12.33 8.76 6.56
N ASP A 44 -11.70 7.75 7.17
CA ASP A 44 -10.91 7.85 8.40
C ASP A 44 -9.57 7.09 8.20
N PRO A 45 -8.59 7.74 7.53
CA PRO A 45 -7.37 7.07 7.07
C PRO A 45 -6.55 6.46 8.21
N ILE A 46 -6.55 7.08 9.39
CA ILE A 46 -5.77 6.60 10.54
C ILE A 46 -6.38 5.30 11.08
N SER A 47 -7.70 5.28 11.29
CA SER A 47 -8.38 4.07 11.79
C SER A 47 -8.27 2.91 10.79
N ASP A 48 -8.52 3.18 9.50
CA ASP A 48 -8.47 2.16 8.45
C ASP A 48 -7.05 1.62 8.25
N MET A 49 -6.02 2.47 8.32
CA MET A 49 -4.62 2.02 8.26
C MET A 49 -4.26 1.17 9.48
N ARG A 50 -4.68 1.58 10.68
CA ARG A 50 -4.42 0.80 11.90
C ARG A 50 -5.07 -0.58 11.83
N GLU A 51 -6.30 -0.65 11.35
CA GLU A 51 -6.99 -1.93 11.14
C GLU A 51 -6.26 -2.79 10.10
N SER A 52 -5.86 -2.21 8.98
CA SER A 52 -5.10 -2.89 7.92
C SER A 52 -3.75 -3.42 8.41
N ILE A 53 -3.03 -2.68 9.25
CA ILE A 53 -1.77 -3.12 9.86
C ILE A 53 -2.04 -4.28 10.83
N THR A 54 -3.07 -4.16 11.67
CA THR A 54 -3.42 -5.19 12.66
C THR A 54 -3.87 -6.49 12.00
N GLU A 55 -4.67 -6.40 10.94
CA GLU A 55 -5.11 -7.54 10.13
C GLU A 55 -3.90 -8.23 9.50
N MET A 56 -3.02 -7.49 8.84
CA MET A 56 -1.82 -8.05 8.22
C MET A 56 -0.90 -8.75 9.24
N ILE A 57 -0.66 -8.15 10.41
CA ILE A 57 0.13 -8.78 11.48
C ILE A 57 -0.44 -10.14 11.88
N ARG A 58 -1.77 -10.25 11.98
CA ARG A 58 -2.47 -11.50 12.33
C ARG A 58 -2.48 -12.52 11.20
N GLU A 59 -2.60 -12.07 9.95
CA GLU A 59 -2.71 -12.95 8.79
C GLU A 59 -1.40 -13.66 8.45
N VAL A 60 -0.28 -12.95 8.53
CA VAL A 60 1.05 -13.52 8.22
C VAL A 60 1.87 -13.90 9.46
N ASP A 61 1.26 -13.81 10.65
CA ASP A 61 1.88 -14.11 11.94
C ASP A 61 3.19 -13.33 12.18
N ALA A 62 3.20 -12.04 11.84
CA ALA A 62 4.35 -11.16 12.05
C ALA A 62 4.60 -10.98 13.55
N CYS A 63 5.69 -11.55 14.06
CA CYS A 63 5.91 -11.72 15.50
C CYS A 63 7.15 -11.00 16.05
N ASP A 64 8.07 -10.58 15.18
CA ASP A 64 9.32 -9.94 15.60
C ASP A 64 9.52 -8.54 15.00
N TRP A 65 10.59 -7.87 15.44
CA TRP A 65 10.90 -6.52 14.98
C TRP A 65 11.22 -6.44 13.48
N ASN A 66 11.79 -7.49 12.89
CA ASN A 66 12.13 -7.50 11.47
C ASN A 66 10.85 -7.61 10.63
N ASP A 67 9.91 -8.46 11.03
CA ASP A 67 8.61 -8.58 10.35
C ASP A 67 7.86 -7.24 10.41
N ILE A 68 7.90 -6.58 11.57
CA ILE A 68 7.24 -5.30 11.76
C ILE A 68 7.93 -4.17 10.98
N GLU A 69 9.25 -4.16 10.91
CA GLU A 69 10.01 -3.21 10.07
C GLU A 69 9.70 -3.41 8.57
N GLU A 70 9.71 -4.66 8.09
CA GLU A 70 9.38 -5.00 6.70
C GLU A 70 7.93 -4.61 6.37
N LEU A 71 6.99 -4.78 7.30
CA LEU A 71 5.61 -4.34 7.16
C LEU A 71 5.49 -2.82 6.97
N VAL A 72 6.16 -2.04 7.82
CA VAL A 72 6.15 -0.56 7.71
C VAL A 72 6.80 -0.12 6.40
N TYR A 73 7.91 -0.76 6.02
CA TYR A 73 8.56 -0.53 4.73
C TYR A 73 7.61 -0.76 3.55
N CYS A 74 6.84 -1.85 3.57
CA CYS A 74 5.82 -2.13 2.55
C CYS A 74 4.80 -0.99 2.45
N TYR A 75 4.20 -0.56 3.57
CA TYR A 75 3.22 0.53 3.57
C TYR A 75 3.79 1.84 3.03
N ILE A 76 5.01 2.20 3.41
CA ILE A 76 5.67 3.43 2.92
C ILE A 76 5.92 3.35 1.41
N ALA A 77 6.41 2.21 0.91
CA ALA A 77 6.72 2.04 -0.50
C ALA A 77 5.48 1.92 -1.39
N LEU A 78 4.37 1.40 -0.86
CA LEU A 78 3.11 1.24 -1.60
C LEU A 78 2.25 2.51 -1.64
N ASN A 79 2.54 3.50 -0.80
CA ASN A 79 1.74 4.72 -0.67
C ASN A 79 2.52 5.99 -1.05
N SER A 80 1.80 7.02 -1.51
CA SER A 80 2.35 8.37 -1.71
C SER A 80 2.92 8.91 -0.39
N SER A 81 3.92 9.79 -0.49
CA SER A 81 4.46 10.52 0.66
C SER A 81 3.41 11.27 1.46
N ASP A 82 2.31 11.68 0.83
CA ASP A 82 1.19 12.38 1.47
C ASP A 82 0.47 11.53 2.53
N VAL A 83 0.68 10.21 2.51
CA VAL A 83 0.05 9.23 3.41
C VAL A 83 1.01 8.76 4.50
N HIS A 84 2.31 9.09 4.40
CA HIS A 84 3.33 8.57 5.31
C HIS A 84 3.08 8.97 6.78
N ASP A 85 2.64 10.20 7.03
CA ASP A 85 2.29 10.65 8.39
C ASP A 85 1.16 9.82 9.00
N VAL A 86 0.15 9.48 8.19
CA VAL A 86 -0.98 8.62 8.60
C VAL A 86 -0.50 7.21 8.95
N ILE A 87 0.44 6.65 8.17
CA ILE A 87 1.03 5.32 8.43
C ILE A 87 1.78 5.33 9.76
N ILE A 88 2.59 6.36 10.01
CA ILE A 88 3.37 6.51 11.24
C ILE A 88 2.43 6.65 12.45
N ASP A 89 1.41 7.51 12.36
CA ASP A 89 0.45 7.72 13.44
C ASP A 89 -0.35 6.44 13.76
N ALA A 90 -0.79 5.71 12.74
CA ALA A 90 -1.48 4.42 12.91
C ALA A 90 -0.58 3.38 13.59
N PHE A 91 0.70 3.33 13.20
CA PHE A 91 1.68 2.42 13.78
C PHE A 91 2.00 2.75 15.26
N LEU A 92 2.23 4.03 15.58
CA LEU A 92 2.48 4.48 16.95
C LEU A 92 1.24 4.28 17.84
N SER A 93 0.03 4.51 17.29
CA SER A 93 -1.22 4.18 17.96
C SER A 93 -1.28 2.70 18.33
N LEU A 94 -0.89 1.79 17.45
CA LEU A 94 -0.90 0.35 17.71
C LEU A 94 0.12 -0.03 18.80
N SER A 95 1.34 0.50 18.73
CA SER A 95 2.38 0.26 19.74
C SER A 95 1.94 0.75 21.12
N SER A 96 1.33 1.94 21.22
CA SER A 96 0.78 2.44 22.48
C SER A 96 -0.36 1.57 23.03
N PHE A 97 -1.13 0.92 22.16
CA PHE A 97 -2.20 0.00 22.53
C PHE A 97 -1.65 -1.33 23.06
N LEU A 98 -0.65 -1.90 22.38
CA LEU A 98 0.00 -3.16 22.80
C LEU A 98 0.77 -3.01 24.12
N ASN A 99 1.37 -1.85 24.39
CA ASN A 99 2.07 -1.57 25.66
C ASN A 99 1.13 -1.28 26.86
N ARG A 100 -0.19 -1.23 26.64
CA ARG A 100 -1.19 -0.98 27.69
C ARG A 100 -1.97 -2.23 28.10
N LEU A 101 -1.69 -3.37 27.48
CA LEU A 101 -2.16 -4.71 27.87
C LEU A 101 -1.09 -5.42 28.71
#